data_AF-A0A1V5CKW2-F1
#
_entry.id   AF-A0A1V5CKW2-F1
#
_cell.length_a   1.000
_cell.length_b   1.000
_cell.length_c   1.000
_cell.angle_alpha   90.00
_cell.angle_beta   90.00
_cell.angle_gamma   90.00
#
_symmetry.space_group_name_H-M   'P 1'
#
loop_
_entity.id
_entity.type
_entity.pdbx_description
1 polymer ?
#
loop_
_entity_poly.entity_id
_entity_poly.type
_entity_poly.pdbx_seq_one_letter_code
_entity_poly.pdbx_strand_id
1 'polypeptide(L)'
;MTPRGGGTNVSGGSIPILGGVVLCLSKMNAIRKIDKENMLATVEAGVVLQDLTVQLAKKGLFFPPDPQNFFGATIGGMIAENAGGPACLKYGVTKHHVFAMEVVLPTGEVAQLLHIMMSKVMDEIFQSAVTLGGVISGEHGIGLEKQKFFTKTVDPAVLTMMKKVKTLLDPNNIMNPGKIWSDAVTGP
;
A
#
# COMPACT_ATOMS: atom_id res chain seq x y z
N MET A 1 21.34 2.18 1.08
CA MET A 1 20.63 3.44 0.84
C MET A 1 19.20 3.26 1.30
N THR A 2 18.63 4.20 2.06
CA THR A 2 17.24 4.15 2.54
C THR A 2 16.48 5.34 1.95
N PRO A 3 15.56 5.14 0.99
CA PRO A 3 14.72 6.22 0.48
C PRO A 3 13.76 6.69 1.58
N ARG A 4 13.57 8.00 1.70
CA ARG A 4 12.71 8.60 2.72
C ARG A 4 11.93 9.78 2.17
N GLY A 5 10.61 9.73 2.32
CA GLY A 5 9.72 10.87 2.16
C GLY A 5 9.53 11.61 3.48
N GLY A 6 8.28 11.72 3.95
CA GLY A 6 7.97 12.37 5.24
C GLY A 6 8.37 11.58 6.49
N GLY A 7 8.83 10.33 6.37
CA GLY A 7 9.29 9.52 7.50
C GLY A 7 8.21 9.16 8.52
N THR A 8 6.94 9.17 8.12
CA THR A 8 5.77 8.99 8.99
C THR A 8 5.30 7.53 9.11
N ASN A 9 6.01 6.57 8.52
CA ASN A 9 5.65 5.15 8.62
C ASN A 9 5.93 4.60 10.01
N VAL A 10 5.12 3.63 10.44
CA VAL A 10 5.24 2.97 11.75
C VAL A 10 5.89 1.58 11.67
N SER A 11 6.20 1.12 10.45
CA SER A 11 6.90 -0.14 10.18
C SER A 11 8.42 -0.07 10.38
N GLY A 12 8.97 1.13 10.57
CA GLY A 12 10.42 1.35 10.66
C GLY A 12 11.14 1.36 9.32
N GLY A 13 10.45 1.18 8.18
CA GLY A 13 11.08 1.12 6.85
C GLY A 13 11.81 2.40 6.41
N SER A 14 11.55 3.53 7.07
CA SER A 14 12.23 4.80 6.79
C SER A 14 13.49 5.03 7.65
N ILE A 15 13.86 4.06 8.50
CA ILE A 15 14.99 4.16 9.44
C ILE A 15 16.16 3.28 8.93
N PRO A 16 17.37 3.82 8.75
CA PRO A 16 18.53 3.05 8.29
C PRO A 16 19.14 2.22 9.43
N ILE A 17 18.52 1.11 9.81
CA ILE A 17 18.95 0.26 10.94
C ILE A 17 20.35 -0.35 10.77
N LEU A 18 20.81 -0.54 9.51
CA LEU A 18 22.15 -1.03 9.17
C LEU A 18 23.12 0.11 8.85
N GLY A 19 22.76 1.36 9.15
CA GLY A 19 23.50 2.54 8.73
C GLY A 19 23.38 2.85 7.23
N GLY A 20 24.30 3.66 6.71
CA GLY A 20 24.34 4.08 5.31
C GLY A 20 23.66 5.43 5.04
N VAL A 21 23.35 5.68 3.76
CA VAL A 21 22.83 6.97 3.29
C VAL A 21 21.31 6.98 3.24
N VAL A 22 20.70 8.04 3.79
CA VAL A 22 19.27 8.35 3.62
C VAL A 22 19.09 9.25 2.40
N LEU A 23 18.30 8.78 1.42
CA LEU A 23 17.93 9.57 0.26
C LEU A 23 16.59 10.27 0.53
N CYS A 24 16.64 11.54 0.91
CA CYS A 24 15.45 12.34 1.23
C CYS A 24 14.81 12.90 -0.05
N LEU A 25 13.57 12.50 -0.31
CA LEU A 25 12.82 12.89 -1.51
C LEU A 25 11.90 14.11 -1.27
N SER A 26 11.87 14.70 -0.07
CA SER A 26 10.92 15.78 0.29
C SER A 26 11.06 17.05 -0.53
N LYS A 27 12.19 17.25 -1.23
CA LYS A 27 12.37 18.39 -2.17
C LYS A 27 11.85 18.12 -3.58
N MET A 28 11.51 16.87 -3.91
CA MET A 28 10.80 16.51 -5.13
C MET A 28 9.30 16.67 -4.88
N ASN A 29 8.86 17.91 -4.67
CA ASN A 29 7.50 18.25 -4.21
C ASN A 29 6.66 19.01 -5.24
N ALA A 30 7.02 18.92 -6.53
CA ALA A 30 6.23 19.55 -7.59
C ALA A 30 5.00 18.72 -7.99
N ILE A 31 3.85 19.38 -8.04
CA ILE A 31 2.66 18.87 -8.74
C ILE A 31 2.80 19.33 -10.21
N ARG A 32 3.17 18.40 -11.10
CA ARG A 32 3.56 18.70 -12.48
C ARG A 32 2.37 18.97 -13.39
N LYS A 33 1.31 18.15 -13.29
CA LYS A 33 0.10 18.27 -14.12
C LYS A 33 -1.12 17.75 -13.36
N ILE A 34 -2.26 18.40 -13.51
CA ILE A 34 -3.58 17.88 -13.12
C ILE A 34 -4.50 17.95 -14.35
N ASP A 35 -4.83 16.79 -14.87
CA ASP A 35 -5.66 16.57 -16.06
C ASP A 35 -7.07 16.15 -15.62
N LYS A 36 -8.02 17.09 -15.70
CA LYS A 36 -9.39 16.87 -15.20
C LYS A 36 -10.21 15.98 -16.13
N GLU A 37 -9.93 16.00 -17.42
CA GLU A 37 -10.66 15.21 -18.42
C GLU A 37 -10.32 13.73 -18.28
N ASN A 38 -9.02 13.43 -18.10
CA ASN A 38 -8.54 12.06 -17.96
C ASN A 38 -8.51 11.57 -16.50
N MET A 39 -8.84 12.44 -15.53
CA MET A 39 -8.79 12.15 -14.10
C MET A 39 -7.40 11.69 -13.63
N LEU A 40 -6.34 12.33 -14.16
CA LEU A 40 -4.96 12.00 -13.86
C LEU A 40 -4.20 13.18 -13.25
N ALA A 41 -3.34 12.89 -12.27
CA ALA A 41 -2.40 13.85 -11.72
C ALA A 41 -0.97 13.29 -11.84
N THR A 42 -0.06 14.10 -12.38
CA THR A 42 1.38 13.82 -12.40
C THR A 42 2.03 14.60 -11.28
N VAL A 43 2.63 13.89 -10.34
CA VAL A 43 3.20 14.45 -9.10
C VAL A 43 4.55 13.82 -8.82
N GLU A 44 5.43 14.57 -8.18
CA GLU A 44 6.69 14.03 -7.69
C GLU A 44 6.52 13.25 -6.38
N ALA A 45 7.49 12.37 -6.09
CA ALA A 45 7.43 11.44 -4.96
C ALA A 45 7.37 12.13 -3.58
N GLY A 46 7.93 13.34 -3.46
CA GLY A 46 7.96 14.13 -2.23
C GLY A 46 6.75 15.02 -2.00
N VAL A 47 5.76 15.05 -2.92
CA VAL A 47 4.51 15.81 -2.72
C VAL A 47 3.80 15.29 -1.49
N VAL A 48 3.43 16.18 -0.56
CA VAL A 48 2.64 15.84 0.62
C VAL A 48 1.17 15.66 0.23
N LEU A 49 0.51 14.64 0.80
CA LEU A 49 -0.89 14.33 0.52
C LEU A 49 -1.81 15.55 0.72
N GLN A 50 -1.61 16.30 1.81
CA GLN A 50 -2.39 17.52 2.06
C GLN A 50 -2.27 18.55 0.92
N ASP A 51 -1.06 18.78 0.40
CA ASP A 51 -0.84 19.73 -0.68
C ASP A 51 -1.55 19.27 -1.97
N LEU A 52 -1.46 17.97 -2.29
CA LEU A 52 -2.18 17.38 -3.41
C LEU A 52 -3.69 17.55 -3.24
N THR A 53 -4.23 17.21 -2.07
CA THR A 53 -5.66 17.32 -1.75
C THR A 53 -6.16 18.76 -1.92
N VAL A 54 -5.41 19.75 -1.43
CA VAL A 54 -5.76 21.17 -1.59
C VAL A 54 -5.79 21.58 -3.07
N GLN A 55 -4.83 21.14 -3.89
CA GLN A 55 -4.81 21.49 -5.31
C GLN A 55 -5.90 20.77 -6.12
N LEU A 56 -6.20 19.52 -5.78
CA LEU A 56 -7.29 18.76 -6.41
C LEU A 56 -8.65 19.36 -6.04
N ALA A 57 -8.85 19.74 -4.78
CA ALA A 57 -10.11 20.31 -4.29
C ALA A 57 -10.50 21.60 -5.05
N LYS A 58 -9.52 22.46 -5.38
CA LYS A 58 -9.74 23.67 -6.22
C LYS A 58 -10.34 23.36 -7.60
N LYS A 59 -10.17 22.12 -8.09
CA LYS A 59 -10.68 21.65 -9.38
C LYS A 59 -11.92 20.76 -9.23
N GLY A 60 -12.42 20.57 -8.01
CA GLY A 60 -13.52 19.67 -7.68
C GLY A 60 -13.15 18.19 -7.76
N LEU A 61 -11.86 17.88 -7.57
CA LEU A 61 -11.32 16.52 -7.57
C LEU A 61 -10.82 16.16 -6.17
N PHE A 62 -10.64 14.87 -5.90
CA PHE A 62 -9.98 14.40 -4.68
C PHE A 62 -9.20 13.11 -4.98
N PHE A 63 -8.17 12.85 -4.17
CA PHE A 63 -7.41 11.61 -4.17
C PHE A 63 -7.88 10.77 -2.97
N PRO A 64 -8.54 9.62 -3.16
CA PRO A 64 -9.23 8.92 -2.07
C PRO A 64 -8.38 8.37 -0.90
N PRO A 65 -7.18 7.81 -1.10
CA PRO A 65 -6.40 7.22 -0.02
C PRO A 65 -6.07 8.25 1.07
N ASP A 66 -6.46 7.93 2.30
CA ASP A 66 -6.50 8.85 3.43
C ASP A 66 -5.77 8.28 4.67
N PRO A 67 -4.45 8.05 4.61
CA PRO A 67 -3.70 7.62 5.78
C PRO A 67 -3.85 8.64 6.92
N GLN A 68 -3.88 8.14 8.16
CA GLN A 68 -4.04 8.96 9.37
C GLN A 68 -3.04 10.13 9.46
N ASN A 69 -1.87 9.99 8.82
CA ASN A 69 -0.78 10.97 8.83
C ASN A 69 -0.79 11.90 7.60
N PHE A 70 -1.96 12.36 7.14
CA PHE A 70 -2.10 13.10 5.86
C PHE A 70 -1.27 14.40 5.75
N PHE A 71 -0.90 15.02 6.88
CA PHE A 71 -0.06 16.23 6.91
C PHE A 71 1.43 15.98 6.62
N GLY A 72 1.90 14.74 6.79
CA GLY A 72 3.31 14.38 6.59
C GLY A 72 3.54 13.25 5.59
N ALA A 73 2.49 12.50 5.23
CA ALA A 73 2.58 11.44 4.24
C ALA A 73 2.86 12.01 2.84
N THR A 74 3.98 11.61 2.25
CA THR A 74 4.34 11.95 0.87
C THR A 74 3.83 10.88 -0.10
N ILE A 75 3.48 11.25 -1.34
CA ILE A 75 2.96 10.32 -2.35
C ILE A 75 3.88 9.11 -2.58
N GLY A 76 5.20 9.31 -2.69
CA GLY A 76 6.16 8.22 -2.87
C GLY A 76 6.17 7.24 -1.70
N GLY A 77 6.07 7.77 -0.46
CA GLY A 77 5.93 6.95 0.75
C GLY A 77 4.61 6.18 0.79
N MET A 78 3.51 6.82 0.38
CA MET A 78 2.20 6.15 0.27
C MET A 78 2.23 5.00 -0.74
N ILE A 79 2.92 5.18 -1.87
CA ILE A 79 3.07 4.12 -2.85
C ILE A 79 3.96 2.99 -2.31
N ALA A 80 5.11 3.32 -1.70
CA ALA A 80 6.04 2.34 -1.15
C ALA A 80 5.39 1.44 -0.08
N GLU A 81 4.55 2.01 0.78
CA GLU A 81 3.85 1.27 1.84
C GLU A 81 2.48 0.74 1.38
N ASN A 82 2.07 1.04 0.15
CA ASN A 82 0.71 0.84 -0.35
C ASN A 82 -0.35 1.31 0.66
N ALA A 83 -0.20 2.57 1.10
CA ALA A 83 -0.97 3.17 2.17
C ALA A 83 -2.47 3.12 1.89
N GLY A 84 -3.23 2.99 2.97
CA GLY A 84 -4.67 3.11 2.95
C GLY A 84 -5.19 3.98 4.09
N GLY A 85 -6.48 3.84 4.39
CA GLY A 85 -7.19 4.58 5.42
C GLY A 85 -8.68 4.23 5.41
N PRO A 86 -9.51 4.95 6.19
CA PRO A 86 -10.94 4.71 6.27
C PRO A 86 -11.66 4.70 4.90
N ALA A 87 -11.24 5.57 3.97
CA ALA A 87 -11.84 5.65 2.64
C ALA A 87 -11.58 4.41 1.78
N CYS A 88 -10.56 3.60 2.10
CA CYS A 88 -10.16 2.44 1.29
C CYS A 88 -11.22 1.34 1.25
N LEU A 89 -12.17 1.30 2.18
CA LEU A 89 -13.29 0.36 2.11
C LEU A 89 -14.13 0.57 0.85
N LYS A 90 -14.31 1.83 0.42
CA LYS A 90 -15.09 2.19 -0.76
C LYS A 90 -14.23 2.40 -2.01
N TYR A 91 -13.03 2.96 -1.83
CA TYR A 91 -12.21 3.43 -2.95
C TYR A 91 -10.95 2.60 -3.20
N GLY A 92 -10.60 1.66 -2.31
CA GLY A 92 -9.35 0.90 -2.40
C GLY A 92 -8.12 1.66 -1.88
N VAL A 93 -6.99 0.96 -1.83
CA VAL A 93 -5.70 1.47 -1.34
C VAL A 93 -4.86 2.13 -2.45
N THR A 94 -3.78 2.83 -2.07
CA THR A 94 -2.95 3.67 -2.96
C THR A 94 -2.64 3.04 -4.32
N LYS A 95 -2.23 1.77 -4.40
CA LYS A 95 -1.86 1.15 -5.68
C LYS A 95 -2.99 1.14 -6.72
N HIS A 96 -4.26 1.12 -6.30
CA HIS A 96 -5.41 1.15 -7.21
C HIS A 96 -5.55 2.50 -7.93
N HIS A 97 -4.77 3.50 -7.53
CA HIS A 97 -4.83 4.86 -8.06
C HIS A 97 -3.50 5.28 -8.69
N VAL A 98 -2.55 4.36 -8.81
CA VAL A 98 -1.29 4.59 -9.52
C VAL A 98 -1.41 4.04 -10.93
N PHE A 99 -1.46 4.93 -11.92
CA PHE A 99 -1.48 4.57 -13.33
C PHE A 99 -0.08 4.23 -13.86
N ALA A 100 0.90 5.05 -13.52
CA ALA A 100 2.29 4.89 -13.92
C ALA A 100 3.23 5.52 -12.87
N MET A 101 4.48 5.09 -12.85
CA MET A 101 5.55 5.70 -12.05
C MET A 101 6.88 5.66 -12.81
N GLU A 102 7.73 6.63 -12.51
CA GLU A 102 9.15 6.59 -12.86
C GLU A 102 9.93 6.18 -11.61
N VAL A 103 10.81 5.20 -11.74
CA VAL A 103 11.59 4.64 -10.63
C VAL A 103 13.06 4.57 -11.00
N VAL A 104 13.92 4.79 -9.99
CA VAL A 104 15.37 4.59 -10.12
C VAL A 104 15.71 3.26 -9.47
N LEU A 105 16.28 2.35 -10.24
CA LEU A 105 16.70 1.03 -9.78
C LEU A 105 18.00 1.11 -8.96
N PRO A 106 18.36 0.06 -8.19
CA PRO A 106 19.64 0.02 -7.46
C PRO A 106 20.88 0.17 -8.36
N THR A 107 20.75 -0.17 -9.64
CA THR A 107 21.78 0.03 -10.67
C THR A 107 21.95 1.49 -11.10
N GLY A 108 21.03 2.38 -10.71
CA GLY A 108 20.95 3.76 -11.17
C GLY A 108 20.15 3.96 -12.46
N GLU A 109 19.65 2.88 -13.06
CA GLU A 109 18.79 2.94 -14.25
C GLU A 109 17.42 3.55 -13.92
N VAL A 110 16.91 4.39 -14.82
CA VAL A 110 15.57 4.96 -14.73
C VAL A 110 14.61 4.09 -15.55
N ALA A 111 13.58 3.57 -14.89
CA ALA A 111 12.56 2.74 -15.53
C ALA A 111 11.16 3.35 -15.34
N GLN A 112 10.32 3.17 -16.36
CA GLN A 112 8.91 3.55 -16.30
C GLN A 112 8.04 2.30 -16.07
N LEU A 113 7.30 2.28 -14.97
CA LEU A 113 6.41 1.19 -14.61
C LEU A 113 4.95 1.60 -14.80
N LEU A 114 4.21 0.81 -15.57
CA LEU A 114 2.75 0.96 -15.74
C LEU A 114 2.00 0.08 -14.74
N HIS A 115 0.74 0.44 -14.45
CA HIS A 115 -0.12 -0.26 -13.48
C HIS A 115 -0.17 -1.79 -13.67
N ILE A 116 -0.23 -2.26 -14.91
CA ILE A 116 -0.26 -3.70 -15.24
C ILE A 116 1.01 -4.45 -14.85
N MET A 117 2.15 -3.75 -14.77
CA MET A 117 3.43 -4.32 -14.32
C MET A 117 3.52 -4.26 -12.79
N MET A 118 2.86 -3.29 -12.16
CA MET A 118 2.87 -3.09 -10.71
C MET A 118 2.32 -4.30 -9.95
N SER A 119 1.26 -4.94 -10.44
CA SER A 119 0.69 -6.12 -9.79
C SER A 119 1.69 -7.29 -9.76
N LYS A 120 2.42 -7.50 -10.87
CA LYS A 120 3.48 -8.52 -10.97
C LYS A 120 4.67 -8.19 -10.08
N VAL A 121 5.16 -6.95 -10.11
CA VAL A 121 6.27 -6.50 -9.26
C VAL A 121 5.91 -6.63 -7.78
N MET A 122 4.69 -6.25 -7.39
CA MET A 122 4.23 -6.42 -6.00
C MET A 122 4.16 -7.90 -5.60
N ASP A 123 3.68 -8.78 -6.48
CA ASP A 123 3.68 -10.22 -6.24
C ASP A 123 5.10 -10.77 -6.04
N GLU A 124 6.07 -10.32 -6.84
CA GLU A 124 7.49 -10.69 -6.72
C GLU A 124 8.13 -10.16 -5.43
N ILE A 125 7.80 -8.92 -5.03
CA ILE A 125 8.25 -8.32 -3.77
C ILE A 125 7.71 -9.11 -2.59
N PHE A 126 6.40 -9.41 -2.58
CA PHE A 126 5.79 -10.21 -1.51
C PHE A 126 6.42 -11.60 -1.46
N GLN A 127 6.57 -12.26 -2.60
CA GLN A 127 7.19 -13.58 -2.65
C GLN A 127 8.63 -13.54 -2.11
N SER A 128 9.41 -12.53 -2.47
CA SER A 128 10.78 -12.35 -1.96
C SER A 128 10.79 -12.12 -0.45
N ALA A 129 9.90 -11.26 0.06
CA ALA A 129 9.77 -11.02 1.50
C ALA A 129 9.44 -12.32 2.26
N VAL A 130 8.53 -13.14 1.74
CA VAL A 130 8.20 -14.46 2.33
C VAL A 130 9.41 -15.40 2.29
N THR A 131 10.13 -15.47 1.17
CA THR A 131 11.34 -16.31 1.04
C THR A 131 12.45 -15.90 2.02
N LEU A 132 12.53 -14.62 2.38
CA LEU A 132 13.47 -14.09 3.37
C LEU A 132 12.99 -14.25 4.84
N GLY A 133 11.87 -14.94 5.07
CA GLY A 133 11.32 -15.17 6.41
C GLY A 133 10.45 -14.03 6.95
N GLY A 134 10.10 -13.05 6.10
CA GLY A 134 9.17 -11.98 6.43
C GLY A 134 7.73 -12.46 6.55
N VAL A 135 6.95 -11.82 7.41
CA VAL A 135 5.52 -12.07 7.58
C VAL A 135 4.71 -10.93 6.98
N ILE A 136 3.63 -11.25 6.28
CA ILE A 136 2.77 -10.22 5.68
C ILE A 136 1.85 -9.65 6.76
N SER A 137 2.04 -8.37 7.08
CA SER A 137 1.18 -7.65 8.03
C SER A 137 -0.23 -7.40 7.47
N GLY A 138 -1.22 -7.56 8.34
CA GLY A 138 -2.63 -7.28 8.10
C GLY A 138 -3.10 -5.89 8.54
N GLU A 139 -2.22 -4.99 8.98
CA GLU A 139 -2.55 -3.69 9.58
C GLU A 139 -3.35 -2.73 8.67
N HIS A 140 -3.30 -2.96 7.36
CA HIS A 140 -4.11 -2.24 6.36
C HIS A 140 -5.08 -3.17 5.60
N GLY A 141 -5.41 -4.30 6.21
CA GLY A 141 -6.24 -5.34 5.63
C GLY A 141 -5.45 -6.34 4.78
N ILE A 142 -5.78 -7.61 4.96
CA ILE A 142 -5.27 -8.71 4.13
C ILE A 142 -5.92 -8.64 2.74
N GLY A 143 -7.22 -8.30 2.69
CA GLY A 143 -8.00 -8.12 1.47
C GLY A 143 -7.99 -9.37 0.56
N LEU A 144 -8.47 -9.23 -0.68
CA LEU A 144 -8.43 -10.32 -1.66
C LEU A 144 -7.02 -10.56 -2.20
N GLU A 145 -6.17 -9.53 -2.21
CA GLU A 145 -4.90 -9.58 -2.94
C GLU A 145 -3.76 -10.16 -2.11
N LYS A 146 -3.66 -9.85 -0.81
CA LYS A 146 -2.63 -10.43 0.07
C LYS A 146 -3.06 -11.79 0.65
N GLN A 147 -4.33 -12.15 0.51
CA GLN A 147 -4.89 -13.43 0.94
C GLN A 147 -4.03 -14.64 0.53
N LYS A 148 -3.60 -14.68 -0.74
CA LYS A 148 -2.80 -15.77 -1.33
C LYS A 148 -1.40 -15.93 -0.71
N PHE A 149 -0.90 -14.91 -0.03
CA PHE A 149 0.41 -14.94 0.62
C PHE A 149 0.31 -15.00 2.15
N PHE A 150 -0.76 -14.43 2.73
CA PHE A 150 -1.01 -14.49 4.17
C PHE A 150 -1.11 -15.92 4.69
N THR A 151 -1.87 -16.79 4.00
CA THR A 151 -1.98 -18.20 4.38
C THR A 151 -0.66 -18.98 4.28
N LYS A 152 0.33 -18.46 3.56
CA LYS A 152 1.66 -19.06 3.40
C LYS A 152 2.67 -18.61 4.46
N THR A 153 2.37 -17.53 5.19
CA THR A 153 3.29 -16.91 6.16
C THR A 153 2.88 -17.12 7.61
N VAL A 154 1.65 -17.59 7.83
CA VAL A 154 1.09 -17.80 9.17
C VAL A 154 1.05 -19.29 9.47
N ASP A 155 1.43 -19.65 10.70
CA ASP A 155 1.39 -21.02 11.17
C ASP A 155 -0.01 -21.64 10.99
N PRO A 156 -0.13 -22.87 10.44
CA PRO A 156 -1.41 -23.54 10.27
C PRO A 156 -2.27 -23.59 11.54
N ALA A 157 -1.67 -23.74 12.72
CA ALA A 157 -2.39 -23.74 13.99
C ALA A 157 -3.05 -22.39 14.29
N VAL A 158 -2.38 -21.28 13.95
CA VAL A 158 -2.93 -19.93 14.09
C VAL A 158 -4.08 -19.73 13.11
N LEU A 159 -3.96 -20.19 11.86
CA LEU A 159 -5.05 -20.14 10.89
C LEU A 159 -6.28 -20.92 11.36
N THR A 160 -6.09 -22.12 11.93
CA THR A 160 -7.18 -22.90 12.52
C THR A 160 -7.84 -22.16 13.69
N MET A 161 -7.06 -21.54 14.57
CA MET A 161 -7.58 -20.75 15.67
C MET A 161 -8.41 -19.55 15.18
N MET A 162 -7.90 -18.80 14.20
CA MET A 162 -8.62 -17.66 13.61
C MET A 162 -9.95 -18.09 12.99
N LYS A 163 -9.97 -19.23 12.27
CA LYS A 163 -11.22 -19.79 11.72
C LYS A 163 -12.21 -20.17 12.82
N LYS A 164 -11.76 -20.80 13.91
CA LYS A 164 -12.63 -21.13 15.06
C LYS A 164 -13.25 -19.88 15.69
N VAL A 165 -12.45 -18.84 15.92
CA VAL A 165 -12.95 -17.55 16.44
C VAL A 165 -13.97 -16.94 15.46
N LYS A 166 -13.70 -16.97 14.15
CA LYS A 166 -14.63 -16.48 13.13
C LYS A 166 -15.95 -17.26 13.13
N THR A 167 -15.92 -18.58 13.23
CA THR A 167 -17.14 -19.41 13.29
C THR A 167 -17.94 -19.14 14.57
N LEU A 168 -17.27 -18.92 15.70
CA LEU A 168 -17.91 -18.57 16.97
C LEU A 168 -18.63 -17.21 16.92
N LEU A 169 -17.99 -16.20 16.30
CA LEU A 169 -18.51 -14.84 16.26
C LEU A 169 -19.43 -14.55 15.06
N ASP A 170 -19.30 -15.32 13.99
CA ASP A 170 -20.05 -15.17 12.76
C ASP A 170 -20.45 -16.54 12.18
N PRO A 171 -21.34 -17.27 12.87
CA PRO A 171 -21.75 -18.62 12.50
C PRO A 171 -22.43 -18.68 11.13
N ASN A 172 -23.05 -17.59 10.69
CA ASN A 172 -23.70 -17.47 9.39
C ASN A 172 -22.78 -16.93 8.29
N ASN A 173 -21.51 -16.66 8.62
CA ASN A 173 -20.50 -16.14 7.71
C ASN A 173 -20.91 -14.84 6.95
N ILE A 174 -21.65 -13.95 7.61
CA ILE A 174 -22.14 -12.69 7.01
C ILE A 174 -21.10 -11.58 7.03
N MET A 175 -20.14 -11.63 7.95
CA MET A 175 -19.09 -10.63 8.12
C MET A 175 -17.91 -10.93 7.20
N ASN A 176 -17.88 -10.22 6.06
CA ASN A 176 -16.76 -10.18 5.10
C ASN A 176 -16.33 -11.57 4.55
N PRO A 177 -17.25 -12.36 3.97
CA PRO A 177 -16.92 -13.66 3.39
C PRO A 177 -15.87 -13.53 2.28
N GLY A 178 -14.95 -14.49 2.20
CA GLY A 178 -13.94 -14.56 1.14
C GLY A 178 -12.77 -13.58 1.30
N LYS A 179 -12.73 -12.74 2.35
CA LYS A 179 -11.67 -11.71 2.51
C LYS A 179 -10.35 -12.21 3.10
N ILE A 180 -10.35 -13.27 3.91
CA ILE A 180 -9.13 -13.81 4.54
C ILE A 180 -8.82 -15.23 4.05
N TRP A 181 -9.85 -16.00 3.71
CA TRP A 181 -9.73 -17.34 3.13
C TRP A 181 -10.53 -17.39 1.83
N SER A 182 -9.97 -18.02 0.80
CA SER A 182 -10.60 -18.20 -0.51
C SER A 182 -11.86 -19.06 -0.42
N ASP A 183 -11.88 -19.93 0.58
CA ASP A 183 -12.95 -20.89 0.82
C ASP A 183 -13.89 -20.26 1.84
N ALA A 184 -15.20 -20.44 1.66
CA ALA A 184 -16.16 -20.08 2.69
C ALA A 184 -15.74 -20.78 4.00
N VAL A 185 -15.70 -20.04 5.12
CA VAL A 185 -15.58 -20.67 6.43
C VAL A 185 -16.90 -21.37 6.67
N THR A 186 -17.00 -22.60 6.20
CA THR A 186 -18.14 -23.47 6.49
C THR A 186 -18.04 -23.79 7.97
N GLY A 187 -19.10 -23.48 8.72
CA GLY A 187 -19.27 -24.02 10.06
C GLY A 187 -19.28 -25.56 10.03
N PRO A 188 -19.15 -26.20 11.20
CA PRO A 188 -19.49 -27.62 11.31
C PRO A 188 -20.91 -27.91 10.80
#